data_AF-A0A0D2PWU0-F1
#
_entry.id   AF-A0A0D2PWU0-F1
#
_cell.length_a   1.000
_cell.length_b   1.000
_cell.length_c   1.000
_cell.angle_alpha   90.00
_cell.angle_beta   90.00
_cell.angle_gamma   90.00
#
_symmetry.space_group_name_H-M   'P 1'
#
loop_
_entity.id
_entity.type
_entity.pdbx_description
1 polymer ?
#
loop_
_entity_poly.entity_id
_entity_poly.type
_entity_poly.pdbx_seq_one_letter_code
_entity_poly.pdbx_strand_id
1 'polypeptide(L)'
;YPTLFMAAIDYLAIQGSAVPCERVFSSAKETTTPRRNRIHADLMEMLQMLKFSLKGGESLNFTQGTSREDVVSYLDTLLDEENSVPEDIHAYMQSLLATVQ
;
A
#
# COMPACT_ATOMS: atom_id res chain seq x y z
N TYR A 1 -3.65 19.37 -14.01
CA TYR A 1 -3.83 18.32 -15.03
C TYR A 1 -4.74 17.21 -14.48
N PRO A 2 -6.08 17.32 -14.61
CA PRO A 2 -7.00 16.38 -13.97
C PRO A 2 -6.84 14.94 -14.47
N THR A 3 -6.57 14.74 -15.76
CA THR A 3 -6.41 13.40 -16.36
C THR A 3 -5.15 12.68 -15.88
N LEU A 4 -4.02 13.39 -15.77
CA LEU A 4 -2.75 12.84 -15.31
C LEU A 4 -2.84 12.41 -13.84
N PHE A 5 -3.51 13.20 -13.01
CA PHE A 5 -3.75 12.90 -11.61
C PHE A 5 -4.57 11.62 -11.44
N MET A 6 -5.66 11.46 -12.21
CA MET A 6 -6.47 10.23 -12.17
C MET A 6 -5.65 9.00 -12.57
N ALA A 7 -4.85 9.11 -13.64
CA ALA A 7 -3.98 8.02 -14.05
C ALA A 7 -2.95 7.66 -12.96
N ALA A 8 -2.33 8.66 -12.33
CA ALA A 8 -1.35 8.44 -11.26
C ALA A 8 -1.96 7.69 -10.07
N ILE A 9 -3.17 8.06 -9.64
CA ILE A 9 -3.90 7.35 -8.57
C ILE A 9 -4.10 5.86 -8.92
N ASP A 10 -4.56 5.57 -10.14
CA ASP A 10 -4.83 4.20 -10.56
C ASP A 10 -3.53 3.37 -10.64
N TYR A 11 -2.44 3.96 -11.15
CA TYR A 11 -1.15 3.25 -11.28
C TYR A 11 -0.41 3.09 -9.94
N LEU A 12 -0.44 4.09 -9.06
CA LEU A 12 0.24 4.03 -7.76
C LEU A 12 -0.46 3.09 -6.77
N ALA A 13 -1.77 2.87 -6.94
CA ALA A 13 -2.52 1.89 -6.18
C ALA A 13 -2.15 0.43 -6.55
N ILE A 14 -1.50 0.20 -7.70
CA ILE A 14 -1.08 -1.14 -8.12
C ILE A 14 0.10 -1.59 -7.26
N GLN A 15 -0.07 -2.74 -6.62
CA GLN A 15 0.94 -3.29 -5.74
C GLN A 15 2.17 -3.75 -6.53
N GLY A 16 3.32 -3.12 -6.29
CA GLY A 16 4.58 -3.44 -6.98
C GLY A 16 5.28 -4.72 -6.53
N SER A 17 4.75 -5.43 -5.52
CA SER A 17 5.35 -6.66 -4.98
C SER A 17 4.30 -7.70 -4.62
N ALA A 18 4.70 -8.98 -4.68
CA ALA A 18 3.84 -10.11 -4.31
C ALA A 18 3.84 -10.42 -2.79
N VAL A 19 4.46 -9.56 -1.97
CA VAL A 19 4.63 -9.75 -0.52
C VAL A 19 3.35 -10.12 0.24
N PRO A 20 2.18 -9.49 0.01
CA PRO A 20 0.98 -9.89 0.75
C PRO A 20 0.45 -11.25 0.31
N CYS A 21 0.62 -11.63 -0.96
CA CYS A 21 0.32 -12.98 -1.43
C CYS A 21 1.24 -14.00 -0.75
N GLU A 22 2.55 -13.74 -0.71
CA GLU A 22 3.53 -14.60 -0.03
C GLU A 22 3.23 -14.76 1.47
N ARG A 23 2.78 -13.69 2.13
CA ARG A 23 2.36 -13.73 3.54
C ARG A 23 1.15 -14.63 3.74
N VAL A 24 0.14 -14.53 2.88
CA VAL A 24 -1.03 -15.43 2.91
C VAL A 24 -0.60 -16.88 2.70
N PHE A 25 0.22 -17.16 1.69
CA PHE A 25 0.72 -18.51 1.39
C PHE A 25 1.59 -19.08 2.52
N SER A 26 2.46 -18.28 3.11
CA SER A 26 3.28 -18.68 4.26
C SER A 26 2.42 -19.03 5.46
N SER A 27 1.36 -18.26 5.71
CA SER A 27 0.40 -18.54 6.78
C SER A 27 -0.47 -19.77 6.51
N ALA A 28 -0.60 -20.15 5.24
CA ALA A 28 -1.38 -21.27 4.75
C ALA A 28 -0.55 -22.56 4.63
N LYS A 29 0.70 -22.56 5.08
CA LYS A 29 1.61 -23.69 4.96
C LYS A 29 0.95 -24.99 5.40
N GLU A 30 0.32 -25.05 6.56
CA GLU A 30 -0.28 -26.29 7.08
C GLU A 30 -1.44 -26.85 6.22
N THR A 31 -2.22 -25.98 5.56
CA THR A 31 -3.27 -26.39 4.62
C THR A 31 -2.73 -26.67 3.23
N THR A 32 -1.56 -26.11 2.89
CA THR A 32 -0.94 -26.16 1.56
C THR A 32 0.10 -27.28 1.50
N THR A 33 -0.37 -28.51 1.36
CA THR A 33 0.40 -29.74 1.06
C THR A 33 1.38 -30.40 2.07
N PRO A 34 1.83 -29.86 3.23
CA PRO A 34 2.92 -30.49 3.98
C PRO A 34 2.44 -31.72 4.76
N ARG A 35 1.16 -31.75 5.10
CA ARG A 35 0.48 -32.86 5.79
C ARG A 35 -0.26 -33.81 4.84
N ARG A 36 -0.10 -33.66 3.51
CA ARG A 36 -0.85 -34.44 2.50
C ARG A 36 -2.37 -34.44 2.73
N ASN A 37 -2.93 -33.29 3.11
CA ASN A 37 -4.34 -33.17 3.52
C ASN A 37 -5.37 -33.44 2.39
N ARG A 38 -4.93 -33.70 1.15
CA ARG A 38 -5.80 -33.88 -0.04
C ARG A 38 -6.89 -32.80 -0.17
N ILE A 39 -6.56 -31.58 0.22
CA ILE A 39 -7.46 -30.42 0.11
C ILE A 39 -7.32 -29.89 -1.33
N HIS A 40 -8.45 -29.70 -2.00
CA HIS A 40 -8.51 -29.07 -3.32
C HIS A 40 -8.19 -27.57 -3.21
N ALA A 41 -7.64 -26.98 -4.29
CA ALA A 41 -7.25 -25.57 -4.32
C ALA A 41 -8.40 -24.64 -3.92
N ASP A 42 -9.60 -24.85 -4.48
CA ASP A 42 -10.79 -24.04 -4.19
C ASP A 42 -11.17 -24.06 -2.70
N LEU A 43 -11.07 -25.24 -2.06
CA LEU A 43 -11.34 -25.37 -0.63
C LEU A 43 -10.26 -24.70 0.22
N MET A 44 -9.00 -24.77 -0.20
CA MET A 44 -7.92 -24.06 0.46
C MET A 44 -8.15 -22.54 0.42
N GLU A 45 -8.54 -22.01 -0.74
CA GLU A 45 -8.82 -20.59 -0.94
C GLU A 45 -9.95 -20.12 -0.01
N MET A 46 -11.08 -20.81 -0.03
CA MET A 46 -12.22 -20.54 0.85
C MET A 46 -11.82 -20.57 2.33
N LEU A 47 -10.98 -21.52 2.73
CA LEU A 47 -10.47 -21.61 4.11
C LEU A 47 -9.56 -20.43 4.48
N GLN A 48 -8.73 -19.93 3.57
CA GLN A 48 -7.96 -18.72 3.85
C GLN A 48 -8.87 -17.50 3.93
N MET A 49 -9.82 -17.32 3.01
CA MET A 49 -10.80 -16.22 3.09
C MET A 49 -11.54 -16.22 4.43
N LEU A 50 -12.02 -17.39 4.86
CA LEU A 50 -12.69 -17.56 6.15
C LEU A 50 -11.76 -17.26 7.34
N LYS A 51 -10.54 -17.79 7.33
CA LYS A 51 -9.54 -17.57 8.39
C LYS A 51 -9.24 -16.09 8.61
N PHE A 52 -9.11 -15.32 7.53
CA PHE A 52 -8.81 -13.89 7.61
C PHE A 52 -10.04 -13.07 7.99
N SER A 53 -11.21 -13.40 7.44
CA SER A 53 -12.49 -12.78 7.84
C SER A 53 -12.74 -12.92 9.36
N LEU A 54 -12.45 -14.09 9.93
CA LEU A 54 -12.61 -14.33 11.37
C LEU A 54 -11.52 -13.68 12.23
N LYS A 55 -10.31 -13.48 11.70
CA LYS A 55 -9.18 -12.92 12.48
C LYS A 55 -9.25 -11.42 12.69
N GLY A 56 -9.89 -10.69 11.77
CA GLY A 56 -9.89 -9.22 11.80
C GLY A 56 -11.25 -8.57 11.55
N GLY A 57 -12.32 -9.34 11.31
CA GLY A 57 -13.59 -8.79 10.83
C GLY A 57 -13.54 -8.23 9.40
N GLU A 58 -12.35 -8.05 8.84
CA GLU A 58 -12.10 -7.62 7.46
C GLU A 58 -11.84 -8.81 6.53
N SER A 59 -12.39 -8.73 5.31
CA SER A 59 -12.03 -9.61 4.20
C SER A 59 -10.54 -9.51 3.86
N LEU A 60 -9.95 -10.55 3.25
CA LEU A 60 -8.61 -10.49 2.66
C LEU A 60 -8.49 -9.28 1.73
N ASN A 61 -7.78 -8.24 2.16
CA ASN A 61 -7.55 -7.03 1.39
C ASN A 61 -6.07 -6.92 1.03
N PHE A 62 -5.74 -7.23 -0.22
CA PHE A 62 -4.38 -7.08 -0.75
C PHE A 62 -4.04 -5.61 -1.04
N THR A 63 -5.05 -4.76 -1.21
CA THR A 63 -4.96 -3.33 -1.52
C THR A 63 -5.07 -2.44 -0.27
N GLN A 64 -4.94 -2.99 0.94
CA GLN A 64 -4.97 -2.19 2.16
C GLN A 64 -3.81 -1.19 2.16
N GLY A 65 -4.09 0.10 2.36
CA GLY A 65 -3.09 1.17 2.28
C GLY A 65 -2.72 1.57 0.85
N THR A 66 -3.30 0.94 -0.17
CA THR A 66 -3.20 1.33 -1.58
C THR A 66 -4.55 1.82 -2.12
N SER A 67 -5.52 2.08 -1.23
CA SER A 67 -6.80 2.65 -1.65
C SER A 67 -6.57 4.02 -2.27
N ARG A 68 -7.49 4.45 -3.12
CA ARG A 68 -7.43 5.77 -3.74
C ARG A 68 -7.33 6.88 -2.69
N GLU A 69 -8.07 6.74 -1.61
CA GLU A 69 -8.09 7.68 -0.49
C GLU A 69 -6.72 7.71 0.23
N ASP A 70 -6.12 6.54 0.47
CA ASP A 70 -4.79 6.43 1.08
C ASP A 70 -3.70 7.04 0.19
N VAL A 71 -3.77 6.78 -1.13
CA VAL A 71 -2.82 7.32 -2.11
C VAL A 71 -2.97 8.84 -2.21
N VAL A 72 -4.19 9.38 -2.26
CA VAL A 72 -4.43 10.83 -2.28
C VAL A 72 -3.88 11.46 -1.00
N SER A 73 -4.19 10.89 0.16
CA SER A 73 -3.68 11.37 1.46
C SER A 73 -2.15 11.40 1.49
N TYR A 74 -1.51 10.32 1.03
CA TYR A 74 -0.05 10.24 0.94
C TYR A 74 0.54 11.30 0.00
N LEU A 75 -0.06 11.50 -1.18
CA LEU A 75 0.39 12.51 -2.13
C LEU A 75 0.20 13.94 -1.58
N ASP A 76 -0.90 14.22 -0.89
CA ASP A 76 -1.14 15.50 -0.23
C ASP A 76 -0.06 15.77 0.83
N THR A 77 0.30 14.77 1.65
CA THR A 77 1.39 14.92 2.62
C THR A 77 2.75 15.20 1.96
N LEU A 78 3.04 14.54 0.82
CA LEU A 78 4.27 14.79 0.08
C LEU A 78 4.30 16.18 -0.57
N LEU A 79 3.15 16.65 -1.07
CA LEU A 79 3.04 18.00 -1.64
C LEU A 79 3.24 19.07 -0.57
N ASP A 80 2.71 18.87 0.64
CA ASP A 80 2.95 19.76 1.77
C ASP A 80 4.43 19.77 2.20
N GLU A 81 5.13 18.64 2.09
CA GLU A 81 6.58 18.56 2.29
C GLU A 81 7.38 19.24 1.15
N GLU A 82 6.97 19.09 -0.11
CA GLU A 82 7.67 19.68 -1.27
C GLU A 82 7.44 21.20 -1.39
N ASN A 83 6.26 21.69 -1.01
CA ASN A 83 5.95 23.13 -0.91
C ASN A 83 6.70 23.85 0.23
N SER A 84 7.47 23.11 1.05
CA SER A 84 8.43 23.71 1.98
C SER A 84 9.72 24.17 1.28
N VAL A 85 9.93 23.78 0.02
CA VAL A 85 10.97 24.38 -0.83
C VAL A 85 10.49 25.76 -1.25
N PRO A 86 11.19 26.84 -0.86
CA PRO A 86 10.71 28.18 -1.16
C PRO A 86 10.66 28.41 -2.68
N GLU A 87 9.45 28.59 -3.22
CA GLU A 87 9.24 28.95 -4.63
C GLU A 87 9.83 30.34 -4.96
N ASP A 88 10.01 31.18 -3.94
CA ASP A 88 10.65 32.49 -4.03
C ASP A 88 12.15 32.39 -3.74
N ILE A 89 12.97 32.82 -4.71
CA ILE A 89 14.43 32.92 -4.60
C ILE A 89 14.83 33.70 -3.33
N HIS A 90 14.05 34.72 -2.96
CA HIS A 90 14.34 35.52 -1.77
C HIS A 90 14.15 34.73 -0.46
N ALA A 91 13.14 33.87 -0.40
CA ALA A 91 12.88 33.00 0.74
C ALA A 91 13.89 31.83 0.80
N TYR A 92 14.34 31.32 -0.34
CA TYR A 92 15.42 30.32 -0.42
C TYR A 92 16.77 30.87 0.05
N MET A 93 17.08 32.13 -0.28
CA MET A 93 18.29 32.78 0.25
C MET A 93 18.23 32.96 1.77
N GLN A 94 17.06 33.26 2.33
CA GLN A 94 16.89 33.40 3.78
C GLN A 94 17.02 32.07 4.52
N SER A 95 16.48 30.97 3.98
CA SER A 95 16.63 29.63 4.59
C SER A 95 18.07 29.14 4.60
N LEU A 96 18.82 29.39 3.51
CA LEU A 96 20.25 29.08 3.43
C LEU A 96 21.08 29.86 4.45
N LEU A 97 20.78 31.15 4.66
CA LEU A 97 21.48 31.98 5.63
C LEU A 97 21.17 31.58 7.08
N ALA A 98 19.94 31.15 7.37
CA ALA A 98 19.53 30.69 8.70
C ALA A 98 20.18 29.35 9.13
N THR A 99 20.63 28.54 8.17
CA THR A 99 21.22 27.20 8.44
C THR A 99 22.73 27.26 8.74
N VAL A 100 23.36 28.43 8.56
CA VAL A 100 24.82 28.64 8.73
C VAL A 100 25.17 29.29 10.08
N GLN A 101 24.18 29.49 10.97
CA GLN A 101 24.37 29.98 12.34
C GLN A 101 24.34 28.85 13.38
#